data_AF-A0ABD3ES29-F1
#
_entry.id   AF-A0ABD3ES29-F1
#
_cell.length_a   1.000
_cell.length_b   1.000
_cell.length_c   1.000
_cell.angle_alpha   90.00
_cell.angle_beta   90.00
_cell.angle_gamma   90.00
#
_symmetry.space_group_name_H-M   'P 1'
#
loop_
_entity.id
_entity.type
_entity.pdbx_description
1 polymer ?
#
loop_
_entity_poly.entity_id
_entity_poly.type
_entity_poly.pdbx_seq_one_letter_code
_entity_poly.pdbx_strand_id
1 'polypeptide(L)'
;MVTSCSHFNFHRRTNKPTHLSFMPPQNQEIQAQTVSSTPKAPVKNALNQEVQHAKFEHPELLSTFPPTTYDPIPVIPYEDRALKADPTFKNLLADATVTHLEPKIGTEISGLQLHELTDAQKDELALLIAHRGVVFFRDQKIDAEQLLDLGRYYAPLHIQQNLAHTEQYPELLVVENSVETSDAVSKRHLYDPVSTWHTDVSYERQPPAYTLFKVLASPDVGGDTLWASGYEAYDRLTPAFQKFVEG
;
A
#
# COMPACT_ATOMS: atom_id res chain seq x y z
N MET A 1 6.58 6.13 -4.22
CA MET A 1 5.20 6.41 -4.66
C MET A 1 4.36 6.75 -3.44
N VAL A 2 3.40 7.66 -3.58
CA VAL A 2 2.36 7.94 -2.56
C VAL A 2 1.00 7.90 -3.25
N THR A 3 0.03 7.17 -2.69
CA THR A 3 -1.34 7.06 -3.21
C THR A 3 -2.34 7.37 -2.11
N SER A 4 -3.51 7.87 -2.49
CA SER A 4 -4.68 7.93 -1.59
C SER A 4 -5.55 6.69 -1.79
N CYS A 5 -6.10 6.15 -0.72
CA CYS A 5 -7.20 5.19 -0.79
C CYS A 5 -8.50 5.99 -0.67
N SER A 6 -9.28 6.07 -1.75
CA SER A 6 -10.50 6.88 -1.78
C SER A 6 -11.69 6.14 -1.17
N HIS A 7 -12.27 6.65 -0.09
CA HIS A 7 -13.48 6.11 0.56
C HIS A 7 -14.78 6.49 -0.17
N PHE A 8 -15.69 5.52 -0.31
CA PHE A 8 -17.13 5.75 -0.47
C PHE A 8 -17.88 5.09 0.69
N ASN A 9 -18.69 5.87 1.40
CA ASN A 9 -19.39 5.43 2.62
C ASN A 9 -20.91 5.50 2.38
N PHE A 10 -21.57 4.36 2.23
CA PHE A 10 -23.04 4.27 2.31
C PHE A 10 -23.43 3.29 3.41
N HIS A 11 -23.87 3.84 4.55
CA HIS A 11 -24.40 3.08 5.67
C HIS A 11 -25.91 2.90 5.54
N ARG A 12 -26.38 1.65 5.53
CA ARG A 12 -27.73 1.33 6.04
C ARG A 12 -27.65 0.19 7.05
N ARG A 13 -27.86 0.53 8.32
CA ARG A 13 -28.01 -0.42 9.43
C ARG A 13 -29.30 -1.23 9.27
N THR A 14 -29.21 -2.55 9.37
CA THR A 14 -30.29 -3.38 9.91
C THR A 14 -29.71 -4.43 10.87
N ASN A 15 -30.21 -4.41 12.11
CA ASN A 15 -29.80 -5.29 13.21
C ASN A 15 -30.34 -6.71 13.05
N LYS A 16 -29.53 -7.72 13.38
CA LYS A 16 -29.94 -8.89 14.19
C LYS A 16 -28.69 -9.63 14.72
N PRO A 17 -28.59 -9.94 16.03
CA PRO A 17 -27.45 -10.65 16.59
C PRO A 17 -27.64 -12.17 16.43
N THR A 18 -26.61 -12.87 15.97
CA THR A 18 -26.48 -14.32 16.15
C THR A 18 -25.21 -14.60 16.94
N HIS A 19 -25.36 -15.22 18.11
CA HIS A 19 -24.24 -15.66 18.93
C HIS A 19 -23.57 -16.86 18.27
N LEU A 20 -22.33 -16.67 17.78
CA LEU A 20 -21.42 -17.76 17.41
C LEU A 20 -20.33 -17.85 18.47
N SER A 21 -20.30 -18.99 19.18
CA SER A 21 -19.24 -19.34 20.11
C SER A 21 -17.98 -19.70 19.32
N PHE A 22 -16.91 -18.94 19.48
CA PHE A 22 -15.59 -19.27 18.93
C PHE A 22 -14.81 -20.10 19.96
N MET A 23 -14.42 -21.32 19.58
CA MET A 23 -13.40 -22.06 20.33
C MET A 23 -12.01 -21.46 20.05
N PRO A 24 -11.13 -21.34 21.05
CA PRO A 24 -9.77 -20.84 20.84
C PRO A 24 -8.94 -21.85 20.02
N PRO A 25 -8.05 -21.39 19.13
CA PRO A 25 -7.15 -22.27 18.41
C PRO A 25 -6.15 -22.90 19.38
N GLN A 26 -5.96 -24.23 19.26
CA GLN A 26 -4.93 -24.95 19.99
C GLN A 26 -3.56 -24.60 19.39
N ASN A 27 -2.68 -24.03 20.20
CA ASN A 27 -1.27 -23.80 19.85
C ASN A 27 -0.59 -25.15 19.55
N GLN A 28 -0.29 -25.41 18.27
CA GLN A 28 0.71 -26.40 17.90
C GLN A 28 2.05 -25.70 17.73
N GLU A 29 3.04 -26.11 18.52
CA GLU A 29 4.43 -25.68 18.40
C GLU A 29 4.96 -26.02 17.00
N ILE A 30 5.28 -25.00 16.20
CA ILE A 30 5.94 -25.19 14.91
C ILE A 30 7.43 -25.37 15.18
N GLN A 31 7.90 -26.61 15.20
CA GLN A 31 9.32 -26.92 15.15
C GLN A 31 9.91 -26.41 13.82
N ALA A 32 11.00 -25.64 13.90
CA ALA A 32 11.75 -25.19 12.74
C ALA A 32 12.36 -26.38 12.00
N GLN A 33 11.62 -26.94 11.04
CA GLN A 33 12.17 -27.89 10.09
C GLN A 33 12.98 -27.10 9.05
N THR A 34 14.27 -27.39 8.96
CA THR A 34 15.11 -27.00 7.83
C THR A 34 14.51 -27.60 6.56
N VAL A 35 13.83 -26.76 5.77
CA VAL A 35 13.26 -27.16 4.50
C VAL A 35 14.41 -27.34 3.50
N SER A 36 14.69 -28.60 3.17
CA SER A 36 15.50 -28.95 2.00
C SER A 36 14.80 -28.42 0.76
N SER A 37 15.29 -27.32 0.18
CA SER A 37 14.73 -26.76 -1.06
C SER A 37 15.08 -27.68 -2.23
N THR A 38 14.08 -28.39 -2.74
CA THR A 38 14.15 -28.97 -4.09
C THR A 38 14.44 -27.82 -5.06
N PRO A 39 15.38 -27.94 -6.01
CA PRO A 39 15.64 -26.87 -6.97
C PRO A 39 14.35 -26.54 -7.72
N LYS A 40 13.82 -25.34 -7.51
CA LYS A 40 12.61 -24.89 -8.19
C LYS A 40 12.93 -24.77 -9.68
N ALA A 41 12.05 -25.30 -10.53
CA ALA A 41 12.22 -25.22 -11.96
C ALA A 41 12.35 -23.74 -12.38
N PRO A 42 13.31 -23.37 -13.25
CA PRO A 42 13.54 -21.99 -13.62
C PRO A 42 12.33 -21.43 -14.36
N VAL A 43 11.89 -20.23 -13.98
CA VAL A 43 10.85 -19.49 -14.70
C VAL A 43 11.42 -19.04 -16.03
N LYS A 44 10.73 -19.36 -17.13
CA LYS A 44 11.13 -18.98 -18.49
C LYS A 44 10.17 -17.95 -19.06
N ASN A 45 10.70 -16.95 -19.76
CA ASN A 45 9.90 -15.97 -20.48
C ASN A 45 9.31 -16.54 -21.79
N ALA A 46 8.56 -15.72 -22.52
CA ALA A 46 7.96 -16.11 -23.80
C ALA A 46 8.98 -16.51 -24.90
N LEU A 47 10.27 -16.22 -24.70
CA LEU A 47 11.38 -16.60 -25.58
C LEU A 47 12.14 -17.83 -25.07
N ASN A 48 11.62 -18.54 -24.06
CA ASN A 48 12.26 -19.67 -23.37
C ASN A 48 13.59 -19.35 -22.68
N GLN A 49 13.85 -18.07 -22.39
CA GLN A 49 15.02 -17.64 -21.63
C GLN A 49 14.69 -17.67 -20.13
N GLU A 50 15.66 -18.10 -19.32
CA GLU A 50 15.52 -18.03 -17.86
C GLU A 50 15.41 -16.57 -17.41
N VAL A 51 14.45 -16.30 -16.53
CA VAL A 51 14.24 -14.98 -15.96
C VAL A 51 15.22 -14.77 -14.82
N GLN A 52 15.97 -13.67 -14.87
CA GLN A 52 16.79 -13.27 -13.74
C GLN A 52 15.90 -12.63 -12.68
N HIS A 53 15.96 -13.16 -11.46
CA HIS A 53 15.25 -12.60 -10.33
C HIS A 53 16.13 -11.54 -9.65
N ALA A 54 15.52 -10.41 -9.30
CA ALA A 54 16.20 -9.40 -8.51
C ALA A 54 16.47 -9.95 -7.11
N LYS A 55 17.72 -9.81 -6.64
CA LYS A 55 18.08 -10.19 -5.29
C LYS A 55 17.52 -9.16 -4.32
N PHE A 56 16.89 -9.62 -3.24
CA PHE A 56 16.50 -8.76 -2.14
C PHE A 56 17.72 -8.47 -1.26
N GLU A 57 18.13 -7.20 -1.18
CA GLU A 57 19.36 -6.77 -0.50
C GLU A 57 19.14 -6.21 0.92
N HIS A 58 17.91 -6.31 1.44
CA HIS A 58 17.49 -5.74 2.71
C HIS A 58 17.01 -6.80 3.73
N PRO A 59 17.88 -7.74 4.15
CA PRO A 59 17.49 -8.81 5.07
C PRO A 59 16.92 -8.28 6.40
N GLU A 60 17.34 -7.09 6.83
CA GLU A 60 16.83 -6.38 8.01
C GLU A 60 15.34 -6.00 7.91
N LEU A 61 14.82 -5.91 6.69
CA LEU A 61 13.42 -5.61 6.41
C LEU A 61 12.57 -6.87 6.19
N LEU A 62 13.14 -8.07 6.34
CA LEU A 62 12.34 -9.29 6.23
C LEU A 62 11.29 -9.35 7.35
N SER A 63 10.09 -9.79 6.98
CA SER A 63 8.97 -9.81 7.92
C SER A 63 9.10 -10.93 8.94
N THR A 64 8.70 -10.64 10.18
CA THR A 64 8.57 -11.62 11.26
C THR A 64 7.12 -11.64 11.75
N PHE A 65 6.69 -12.78 12.32
CA PHE A 65 5.39 -12.91 12.98
C PHE A 65 5.60 -12.82 14.49
N PRO A 66 5.53 -11.63 15.09
CA PRO A 66 5.70 -11.53 16.53
C PRO A 66 4.50 -12.17 17.25
N PRO A 67 4.67 -12.67 18.47
CA PRO A 67 3.56 -13.15 19.32
C PRO A 67 2.71 -12.00 19.89
N THR A 68 2.89 -10.78 19.37
CA THR A 68 2.26 -9.56 19.88
C THR A 68 0.79 -9.52 19.49
N THR A 69 -0.06 -9.29 20.49
CA THR A 69 -1.47 -8.97 20.28
C THR A 69 -1.65 -7.47 20.41
N TYR A 70 -2.39 -6.88 19.46
CA TYR A 70 -2.71 -5.46 19.48
C TYR A 70 -4.12 -5.23 20.03
N ASP A 71 -4.31 -4.10 20.71
CA ASP A 71 -5.64 -3.64 21.08
C ASP A 71 -6.48 -3.32 19.82
N PRO A 72 -7.82 -3.33 19.92
CA PRO A 72 -8.68 -2.88 18.84
C PRO A 72 -8.31 -1.46 18.38
N ILE A 73 -8.21 -1.26 17.06
CA ILE A 73 -7.84 0.04 16.48
C ILE A 73 -8.91 1.08 16.86
N PRO A 74 -8.54 2.15 17.58
CA PRO A 74 -9.49 3.17 17.99
C PRO A 74 -9.93 4.00 16.79
N VAL A 75 -11.16 4.53 16.85
CA VAL A 75 -11.57 5.58 15.92
C VAL A 75 -10.98 6.90 16.41
N ILE A 76 -10.13 7.51 15.59
CA ILE A 76 -9.46 8.76 15.91
C ILE A 76 -10.05 9.92 15.08
N PRO A 77 -10.06 11.15 15.61
CA PRO A 77 -10.29 12.34 14.79
C PRO A 77 -9.25 12.41 13.67
N TYR A 78 -9.67 12.77 12.46
CA TYR A 78 -8.77 12.96 11.33
C TYR A 78 -8.81 14.42 10.88
N GLU A 79 -7.67 14.91 10.41
CA GLU A 79 -7.52 16.20 9.75
C GLU A 79 -6.80 15.96 8.42
N ASP A 80 -7.43 16.33 7.31
CA ASP A 80 -6.82 16.12 5.99
C ASP A 80 -5.80 17.22 5.70
N ARG A 81 -4.54 16.83 5.53
CA ARG A 81 -3.43 17.72 5.15
C ARG A 81 -3.68 18.45 3.84
N ALA A 82 -4.39 17.84 2.90
CA ALA A 82 -4.72 18.46 1.62
C ALA A 82 -5.50 19.79 1.78
N LEU A 83 -6.25 19.95 2.87
CA LEU A 83 -7.02 21.18 3.14
C LEU A 83 -6.15 22.37 3.53
N LYS A 84 -4.87 22.14 3.87
CA LYS A 84 -3.89 23.19 4.22
C LYS A 84 -3.05 23.64 3.02
N ALA A 85 -3.15 22.94 1.91
CA ALA A 85 -2.36 23.18 0.72
C ALA A 85 -2.69 24.52 0.04
N ASP A 86 -1.69 25.11 -0.62
CA ASP A 86 -1.95 26.15 -1.62
C ASP A 86 -2.44 25.47 -2.92
N PRO A 87 -3.66 25.76 -3.41
CA PRO A 87 -4.23 25.08 -4.57
C PRO A 87 -3.52 25.41 -5.89
N THR A 88 -2.59 26.37 -5.89
CA THR A 88 -1.75 26.68 -7.06
C THR A 88 -0.53 25.76 -7.19
N PHE A 89 -0.25 24.93 -6.17
CA PHE A 89 0.90 24.03 -6.10
C PHE A 89 2.25 24.74 -6.25
N LYS A 90 2.32 26.03 -5.91
CA LYS A 90 3.48 26.87 -6.17
C LYS A 90 4.72 26.47 -5.37
N ASN A 91 4.57 25.76 -4.25
CA ASN A 91 5.71 25.35 -3.45
C ASN A 91 6.28 24.00 -3.93
N LEU A 92 5.40 23.06 -4.26
CA LEU A 92 5.74 21.71 -4.70
C LEU A 92 6.22 21.70 -6.15
N LEU A 93 5.57 22.46 -7.04
CA LEU A 93 5.85 22.37 -8.47
C LEU A 93 6.82 23.43 -9.00
N ALA A 94 7.30 24.35 -8.16
CA ALA A 94 8.22 25.41 -8.57
C ALA A 94 9.49 24.86 -9.25
N ASP A 95 10.10 23.84 -8.64
CA ASP A 95 11.38 23.27 -9.09
C ASP A 95 11.24 21.81 -9.55
N ALA A 96 10.01 21.37 -9.83
CA ALA A 96 9.70 19.99 -10.17
C ALA A 96 9.40 19.82 -11.66
N THR A 97 9.83 18.71 -12.23
CA THR A 97 9.36 18.27 -13.55
C THR A 97 8.16 17.35 -13.37
N VAL A 98 7.04 17.71 -14.00
CA VAL A 98 5.74 17.03 -13.84
C VAL A 98 5.34 16.36 -15.14
N THR A 99 5.02 15.06 -15.08
CA THR A 99 4.49 14.30 -16.21
C THR A 99 3.19 13.61 -15.80
N HIS A 100 2.08 13.96 -16.44
CA HIS A 100 0.83 13.23 -16.24
C HIS A 100 0.86 11.94 -17.05
N LEU A 101 0.66 10.80 -16.36
CA LEU A 101 0.76 9.48 -16.97
C LEU A 101 -0.53 9.09 -17.69
N GLU A 102 -1.68 9.38 -17.08
CA GLU A 102 -3.00 9.16 -17.66
C GLU A 102 -3.88 10.41 -17.51
N PRO A 103 -4.92 10.61 -18.35
CA PRO A 103 -5.75 11.82 -18.29
C PRO A 103 -6.40 12.07 -16.91
N LYS A 104 -6.82 11.00 -16.23
CA LYS A 104 -7.67 11.07 -15.02
C LYS A 104 -7.01 10.52 -13.75
N ILE A 105 -5.79 10.00 -13.84
CA ILE A 105 -5.07 9.38 -12.73
C ILE A 105 -3.57 9.43 -13.01
N GLY A 106 -2.74 9.42 -11.96
CA GLY A 106 -1.31 9.25 -12.11
C GLY A 106 -0.58 10.53 -12.52
N THR A 107 0.40 10.90 -11.72
CA THR A 107 1.36 11.96 -12.03
C THR A 107 2.74 11.49 -11.58
N GLU A 108 3.74 11.60 -12.44
CA GLU A 108 5.14 11.45 -12.08
C GLU A 108 5.74 12.83 -11.77
N ILE A 109 6.50 12.90 -10.69
CA ILE A 109 7.29 14.06 -10.27
C ILE A 109 8.77 13.66 -10.23
N SER A 110 9.61 14.48 -10.84
CA SER A 110 11.07 14.37 -10.77
C SER A 110 11.70 15.71 -10.38
N GLY A 111 12.94 15.67 -9.89
CA GLY A 111 13.67 16.85 -9.41
C GLY A 111 13.55 17.14 -7.91
N LEU A 112 12.76 16.36 -7.17
CA LEU A 112 12.56 16.51 -5.72
C LEU A 112 12.94 15.24 -4.96
N GLN A 113 13.41 15.40 -3.72
CA GLN A 113 13.58 14.31 -2.75
C GLN A 113 12.50 14.41 -1.67
N LEU A 114 11.77 13.32 -1.45
CA LEU A 114 10.64 13.26 -0.52
C LEU A 114 11.04 13.62 0.93
N HIS A 115 12.26 13.26 1.35
CA HIS A 115 12.76 13.54 2.70
C HIS A 115 13.20 15.00 2.88
N GLU A 116 13.31 15.78 1.80
CA GLU A 116 13.71 17.19 1.82
C GLU A 116 12.50 18.14 1.69
N LEU A 117 11.29 17.60 1.49
CA LEU A 117 10.09 18.41 1.32
C LEU A 117 9.81 19.25 2.57
N THR A 118 9.53 20.52 2.34
CA THR A 118 8.97 21.41 3.36
C THR A 118 7.52 21.02 3.67
N ASP A 119 7.00 21.49 4.80
CA ASP A 119 5.62 21.22 5.19
C ASP A 119 4.60 21.74 4.17
N ALA A 120 4.83 22.93 3.60
CA ALA A 120 3.98 23.47 2.54
C ALA A 120 3.97 22.56 1.28
N GLN A 121 5.12 22.00 0.92
CA GLN A 121 5.22 21.05 -0.18
C GLN A 121 4.53 19.72 0.13
N LYS A 122 4.62 19.23 1.38
CA LYS A 122 3.94 18.01 1.81
C LYS A 122 2.41 18.18 1.79
N ASP A 123 1.90 19.31 2.27
CA ASP A 123 0.46 19.62 2.20
C ASP A 123 -0.01 19.71 0.73
N GLU A 124 0.75 20.39 -0.14
CA GLU A 124 0.48 20.42 -1.59
C GLU A 124 0.56 19.05 -2.26
N LEU A 125 1.47 18.17 -1.80
CA LEU A 125 1.56 16.80 -2.27
C LEU A 125 0.30 16.01 -1.88
N ALA A 126 -0.21 16.17 -0.65
CA ALA A 126 -1.49 15.57 -0.25
C ALA A 126 -2.63 16.03 -1.17
N LEU A 127 -2.71 17.32 -1.48
CA LEU A 127 -3.73 17.84 -2.40
C LEU A 127 -3.56 17.29 -3.82
N LEU A 128 -2.33 17.19 -4.32
CA LEU A 128 -2.07 16.62 -5.64
C LEU A 128 -2.49 15.14 -5.71
N ILE A 129 -2.20 14.37 -4.66
CA ILE A 129 -2.63 12.97 -4.55
C ILE A 129 -4.16 12.90 -4.55
N ALA A 130 -4.86 13.76 -3.81
CA ALA A 130 -6.32 13.79 -3.83
C ALA A 130 -6.90 14.05 -5.24
N HIS A 131 -6.26 14.91 -6.04
CA HIS A 131 -6.66 15.17 -7.43
C HIS A 131 -6.28 14.07 -8.41
N ARG A 132 -5.15 13.37 -8.18
CA ARG A 132 -4.52 12.49 -9.17
C ARG A 132 -4.58 11.01 -8.80
N GLY A 133 -5.11 10.66 -7.63
CA GLY A 133 -5.16 9.30 -7.08
C GLY A 133 -3.79 8.80 -6.61
N VAL A 134 -2.79 8.85 -7.49
CA VAL A 134 -1.43 8.33 -7.24
C VAL A 134 -0.36 9.25 -7.82
N VAL A 135 0.72 9.44 -7.05
CA VAL A 135 1.89 10.24 -7.46
C VAL A 135 3.17 9.40 -7.34
N PHE A 136 3.97 9.40 -8.40
CA PHE A 136 5.23 8.68 -8.52
C PHE A 136 6.41 9.64 -8.38
N PHE A 137 7.44 9.17 -7.67
CA PHE A 137 8.72 9.87 -7.54
C PHE A 137 9.82 8.92 -7.94
N ARG A 138 10.68 9.33 -8.87
CA ARG A 138 11.85 8.57 -9.33
C ARG A 138 13.09 8.93 -8.51
N ASP A 139 14.06 8.02 -8.49
CA ASP A 139 15.40 8.25 -7.93
C ASP A 139 15.42 8.80 -6.49
N GLN A 140 14.55 8.25 -5.65
CA GLN A 140 14.39 8.67 -4.25
C GLN A 140 15.46 8.02 -3.36
N LYS A 141 16.26 8.86 -2.70
CA LYS A 141 17.25 8.47 -1.69
C LYS A 141 16.67 8.61 -0.28
N ILE A 142 15.51 7.99 -0.08
CA ILE A 142 14.78 8.00 1.19
C ILE A 142 14.97 6.66 1.90
N ASP A 143 15.38 6.66 3.18
CA ASP A 143 15.47 5.44 3.98
C ASP A 143 14.13 5.08 4.65
N ALA A 144 14.11 3.99 5.44
CA ALA A 144 12.92 3.50 6.12
C ALA A 144 12.39 4.50 7.17
N GLU A 145 13.26 5.12 7.95
CA GLU A 145 12.89 6.06 9.01
C GLU A 145 12.33 7.36 8.42
N GLN A 146 12.99 7.89 7.39
CA GLN A 146 12.50 9.06 6.66
C GLN A 146 11.16 8.80 5.95
N LEU A 147 10.94 7.58 5.45
CA LEU A 147 9.65 7.19 4.87
C LEU A 147 8.55 7.15 5.94
N LEU A 148 8.85 6.64 7.13
CA LEU A 148 7.96 6.65 8.29
C LEU A 148 7.66 8.07 8.75
N ASP A 149 8.65 8.96 8.80
CA ASP A 149 8.47 10.37 9.15
C ASP A 149 7.57 11.10 8.15
N LEU A 150 7.71 10.81 6.85
CA LEU A 150 6.79 11.31 5.84
C LEU A 150 5.36 10.79 6.07
N GLY A 151 5.19 9.50 6.40
CA GLY A 151 3.89 8.94 6.75
C GLY A 151 3.26 9.61 7.96
N ARG A 152 4.03 9.79 9.04
CA ARG A 152 3.61 10.48 10.28
C ARG A 152 3.16 11.91 10.06
N TYR A 153 3.70 12.58 9.03
CA TYR A 153 3.26 13.91 8.66
C TYR A 153 1.80 13.93 8.20
N TYR A 154 1.37 12.90 7.47
CA TYR A 154 0.02 12.81 6.89
C TYR A 154 -1.02 12.27 7.86
N ALA A 155 -0.68 11.22 8.61
CA ALA A 155 -1.58 10.59 9.57
C ALA A 155 -0.79 9.70 10.55
N PRO A 156 -1.40 9.26 11.66
CA PRO A 156 -0.84 8.18 12.48
C PRO A 156 -0.57 6.94 11.61
N LEU A 157 0.59 6.33 11.81
CA LEU A 157 0.99 5.15 11.07
C LEU A 157 0.16 3.93 11.50
N HIS A 158 -0.31 3.19 10.51
CA HIS A 158 -1.12 2.00 10.72
C HIS A 158 -0.22 0.75 10.80
N ILE A 159 -0.45 -0.09 11.81
CA ILE A 159 0.17 -1.43 11.91
C ILE A 159 -0.86 -2.44 11.43
N GLN A 160 -0.57 -3.14 10.33
CA GLN A 160 -1.46 -4.18 9.81
C GLN A 160 -1.42 -5.41 10.71
N GLN A 161 -2.43 -5.54 11.57
CA GLN A 161 -2.49 -6.56 12.62
C GLN A 161 -2.61 -8.00 12.10
N ASN A 162 -2.99 -8.19 10.84
CA ASN A 162 -3.19 -9.48 10.20
C ASN A 162 -1.98 -9.95 9.36
N LEU A 163 -0.98 -9.11 9.16
CA LEU A 163 0.19 -9.43 8.34
C LEU A 163 1.47 -9.35 9.17
N ALA A 164 2.49 -10.09 8.74
CA ALA A 164 3.84 -9.93 9.27
C ALA A 164 4.41 -8.56 8.90
N HIS A 165 5.25 -8.02 9.77
CA HIS A 165 5.93 -6.74 9.58
C HIS A 165 7.41 -6.88 9.94
N THR A 166 8.21 -5.85 9.68
CA THR A 166 9.64 -5.89 10.04
C THR A 166 9.81 -5.90 11.57
N GLU A 167 10.90 -6.48 12.07
CA GLU A 167 11.17 -6.49 13.52
C GLU A 167 11.44 -5.08 14.08
N GLN A 168 12.18 -4.28 13.32
CA GLN A 168 12.58 -2.93 13.74
C GLN A 168 11.45 -1.90 13.60
N TYR A 169 10.61 -2.03 12.57
CA TYR A 169 9.56 -1.08 12.23
C TYR A 169 8.22 -1.82 12.02
N PRO A 170 7.40 -1.98 13.07
CA PRO A 170 6.10 -2.65 12.96
C PRO A 170 5.13 -2.00 11.99
N GLU A 171 5.28 -0.71 11.73
CA GLU A 171 4.46 0.06 10.78
C GLU A 171 4.86 -0.18 9.31
N LEU A 172 5.99 -0.85 9.05
CA LEU A 172 6.42 -1.20 7.71
C LEU A 172 5.98 -2.62 7.34
N LEU A 173 5.15 -2.69 6.30
CA LEU A 173 4.87 -3.91 5.58
C LEU A 173 5.87 -4.08 4.43
N VAL A 174 6.45 -5.26 4.32
CA VAL A 174 7.33 -5.61 3.19
C VAL A 174 6.62 -6.60 2.28
N VAL A 175 6.43 -6.18 1.03
CA VAL A 175 5.89 -7.01 -0.05
C VAL A 175 7.08 -7.61 -0.80
N GLU A 176 7.33 -8.88 -0.53
CA GLU A 176 8.50 -9.61 -1.01
C GLU A 176 8.05 -10.94 -1.60
N ASN A 177 8.41 -11.16 -2.86
CA ASN A 177 8.00 -12.31 -3.69
C ASN A 177 9.22 -12.95 -4.37
N SER A 178 10.34 -13.12 -3.67
CA SER A 178 11.53 -13.78 -4.21
C SER A 178 11.33 -15.28 -4.38
N VAL A 179 12.24 -15.90 -5.13
CA VAL A 179 12.24 -17.35 -5.33
C VAL A 179 12.50 -18.08 -4.01
N GLU A 180 13.35 -17.50 -3.17
CA GLU A 180 13.75 -18.00 -1.86
C GLU A 180 12.54 -18.12 -0.93
N THR A 181 11.65 -17.13 -0.94
CA THR A 181 10.44 -17.11 -0.11
C THR A 181 9.18 -17.61 -0.83
N SER A 182 9.27 -17.92 -2.12
CA SER A 182 8.10 -18.24 -2.96
C SER A 182 7.22 -19.40 -2.46
N ASP A 183 7.75 -20.36 -1.67
CA ASP A 183 6.89 -21.40 -1.07
C ASP A 183 6.04 -20.88 0.09
N ALA A 184 6.58 -19.97 0.89
CA ALA A 184 5.85 -19.29 1.96
C ALA A 184 4.82 -18.30 1.37
N VAL A 185 5.22 -17.59 0.33
CA VAL A 185 4.38 -16.66 -0.45
C VAL A 185 3.25 -17.39 -1.18
N SER A 186 3.52 -18.53 -1.83
CA SER A 186 2.48 -19.34 -2.51
C SER A 186 1.41 -19.82 -1.53
N LYS A 187 1.78 -20.16 -0.30
CA LYS A 187 0.81 -20.52 0.76
C LYS A 187 -0.01 -19.31 1.24
N ARG A 188 0.58 -18.11 1.26
CA ARG A 188 -0.11 -16.85 1.58
C ARG A 188 -1.12 -16.45 0.49
N HIS A 189 -0.76 -16.62 -0.78
CA HIS A 189 -1.64 -16.31 -1.92
C HIS A 189 -2.83 -17.26 -2.09
N LEU A 190 -2.86 -18.41 -1.42
CA LEU A 190 -4.05 -19.27 -1.40
C LEU A 190 -5.26 -18.61 -0.72
N TYR A 191 -5.04 -17.60 0.11
CA TYR A 191 -6.07 -16.94 0.91
C TYR A 191 -6.27 -15.46 0.56
N ASP A 192 -5.27 -14.80 -0.04
CA ASP A 192 -5.36 -13.41 -0.49
C ASP A 192 -4.51 -13.17 -1.77
N PRO A 193 -5.14 -13.18 -2.96
CA PRO A 193 -4.44 -12.85 -4.19
C PRO A 193 -4.22 -11.33 -4.26
N VAL A 194 -2.99 -10.90 -3.96
CA VAL A 194 -2.46 -9.54 -4.27
C VAL A 194 -2.66 -9.14 -5.74
N SER A 195 -2.97 -10.11 -6.61
CA SER A 195 -3.29 -9.93 -8.03
C SER A 195 -4.76 -9.57 -8.31
N THR A 196 -5.58 -9.27 -7.30
CA THR A 196 -6.95 -8.79 -7.50
C THR A 196 -7.07 -7.27 -7.30
N TRP A 197 -7.99 -6.64 -8.02
CA TRP A 197 -8.32 -5.23 -7.82
C TRP A 197 -8.89 -5.02 -6.41
N HIS A 198 -8.24 -4.16 -5.62
CA HIS A 198 -8.64 -3.86 -4.25
C HIS A 198 -8.29 -2.42 -3.86
N THR A 199 -8.79 -2.01 -2.70
CA THR A 199 -8.26 -0.89 -1.92
C THR A 199 -7.80 -1.46 -0.58
N ASP A 200 -6.68 -0.95 -0.06
CA ASP A 200 -6.05 -1.48 1.14
C ASP A 200 -7.00 -1.39 2.34
N VAL A 201 -7.06 -2.49 3.12
CA VAL A 201 -7.63 -2.52 4.49
C VAL A 201 -9.08 -1.96 4.57
N SER A 202 -9.86 -2.16 3.50
CA SER A 202 -11.23 -1.61 3.40
C SER A 202 -12.23 -2.21 4.39
N TYR A 203 -11.86 -3.27 5.11
CA TYR A 203 -12.66 -3.87 6.17
C TYR A 203 -12.61 -3.10 7.50
N GLU A 204 -11.67 -2.17 7.67
CA GLU A 204 -11.57 -1.37 8.90
C GLU A 204 -12.59 -0.24 8.96
N ARG A 205 -12.84 0.27 10.16
CA ARG A 205 -13.77 1.40 10.36
C ARG A 205 -13.22 2.71 9.82
N GLN A 206 -11.89 2.88 9.89
CA GLN A 206 -11.16 3.99 9.30
C GLN A 206 -9.99 3.42 8.48
N PRO A 207 -10.26 2.99 7.23
CA PRO A 207 -9.20 2.52 6.34
C PRO A 207 -8.12 3.60 6.12
N PRO A 208 -6.88 3.21 5.78
CA PRO A 208 -5.79 4.15 5.53
C PRO A 208 -6.18 5.23 4.52
N ALA A 209 -5.80 6.49 4.78
CA ALA A 209 -6.03 7.58 3.83
C ALA A 209 -4.96 7.62 2.74
N TYR A 210 -3.71 7.25 3.10
CA TYR A 210 -2.54 7.26 2.24
C TYR A 210 -1.75 5.96 2.38
N THR A 211 -1.21 5.46 1.27
CA THR A 211 -0.22 4.37 1.24
C THR A 211 1.06 4.90 0.61
N LEU A 212 2.19 4.75 1.31
CA LEU A 212 3.52 5.04 0.79
C LEU A 212 4.19 3.74 0.36
N PHE A 213 4.67 3.69 -0.87
CA PHE A 213 5.29 2.49 -1.43
C PHE A 213 6.66 2.82 -2.04
N LYS A 214 7.70 2.13 -1.55
CA LYS A 214 9.06 2.22 -2.06
C LYS A 214 9.45 0.88 -2.66
N VAL A 215 9.86 0.90 -3.92
CA VAL A 215 10.45 -0.27 -4.58
C VAL A 215 11.88 -0.43 -4.07
N LEU A 216 12.17 -1.57 -3.43
CA LEU A 216 13.51 -1.92 -2.94
C LEU A 216 14.28 -2.77 -3.95
N ALA A 217 13.57 -3.67 -4.64
CA ALA A 217 14.08 -4.48 -5.72
C ALA A 217 12.94 -4.72 -6.73
N SER A 218 13.26 -4.73 -8.02
CA SER A 218 12.30 -5.02 -9.10
C SER A 218 12.99 -5.91 -10.13
N PRO A 219 12.29 -6.88 -10.74
CA PRO A 219 12.81 -7.58 -11.90
C PRO A 219 12.99 -6.62 -13.09
N ASP A 220 13.82 -7.02 -14.06
CA ASP A 220 14.05 -6.25 -15.29
C ASP A 220 12.78 -6.13 -16.15
N VAL A 221 11.87 -7.11 -16.06
CA VAL A 221 10.62 -7.17 -16.81
C VAL A 221 9.50 -7.72 -15.92
N GLY A 222 8.34 -7.07 -15.97
CA GLY A 222 7.17 -7.45 -15.17
C GLY A 222 7.21 -6.88 -13.75
N GLY A 223 6.24 -7.26 -12.92
CA GLY A 223 6.10 -6.70 -11.57
C GLY A 223 5.39 -5.34 -11.54
N ASP A 224 4.72 -4.97 -12.64
CA ASP A 224 3.93 -3.75 -12.70
C ASP A 224 2.79 -3.78 -11.69
N THR A 225 2.58 -2.65 -11.03
CA THR A 225 1.36 -2.39 -10.26
C THR A 225 0.44 -1.53 -11.12
N LEU A 226 -0.85 -1.87 -11.15
CA LEU A 226 -1.87 -1.13 -11.89
C LEU A 226 -2.79 -0.39 -10.91
N TRP A 227 -3.23 0.80 -11.29
CA TRP A 227 -4.17 1.61 -10.52
C TRP A 227 -5.41 1.96 -11.34
N ALA A 228 -6.53 2.14 -10.65
CA ALA A 228 -7.79 2.61 -11.22
C ALA A 228 -8.37 3.74 -10.36
N SER A 229 -8.96 4.75 -11.00
CA SER A 229 -9.60 5.87 -10.30
C SER A 229 -11.05 5.53 -9.96
N GLY A 230 -11.36 5.45 -8.67
CA GLY A 230 -12.73 5.31 -8.18
C GLY A 230 -13.61 6.54 -8.49
N TYR A 231 -13.02 7.73 -8.48
CA TYR A 231 -13.71 8.98 -8.85
C TYR A 231 -14.16 8.96 -10.31
N GLU A 232 -13.26 8.63 -11.23
CA GLU A 232 -13.59 8.58 -12.65
C GLU A 232 -14.57 7.42 -12.96
N ALA A 233 -14.47 6.30 -12.23
CA ALA A 233 -15.44 5.23 -12.34
C ALA A 233 -16.85 5.70 -11.95
N TYR A 234 -16.97 6.46 -10.86
CA TYR A 234 -18.23 7.05 -10.41
C TYR A 234 -18.79 8.09 -11.39
N ASP A 235 -17.95 8.99 -11.89
CA ASP A 235 -18.34 10.05 -12.84
C ASP A 235 -18.86 9.49 -14.17
N ARG A 236 -18.45 8.27 -14.54
CA ARG A 236 -18.93 7.57 -15.74
C ARG A 236 -20.24 6.81 -15.57
N LEU A 237 -20.72 6.64 -14.33
CA LEU A 237 -22.02 6.02 -14.09
C LEU A 237 -23.14 6.90 -14.66
N THR A 238 -24.21 6.28 -15.13
CA THR A 238 -25.41 7.05 -15.50
C THR A 238 -26.03 7.66 -14.24
N PRO A 239 -26.81 8.76 -14.34
CA PRO A 239 -27.43 9.38 -13.17
C PRO A 239 -28.29 8.41 -12.33
N ALA A 240 -28.91 7.41 -12.98
CA ALA A 240 -29.67 6.37 -12.28
C ALA A 240 -28.77 5.43 -11.45
N PHE A 241 -27.60 5.07 -11.97
CA PHE A 241 -26.63 4.24 -11.25
C PHE A 241 -25.92 5.03 -10.14
N GLN A 242 -25.60 6.31 -10.36
CA GLN A 242 -25.09 7.20 -9.29
C GLN A 242 -26.07 7.22 -8.12
N LYS A 243 -27.34 7.55 -8.38
CA LYS A 243 -28.39 7.53 -7.36
C LYS A 243 -28.53 6.17 -6.67
N PHE A 244 -28.36 5.07 -7.40
CA PHE A 244 -28.45 3.72 -6.81
C PHE A 244 -27.28 3.44 -5.84
N VAL A 245 -26.04 3.78 -6.21
CA VAL A 245 -24.89 3.54 -5.34
C VAL A 245 -24.80 4.55 -4.19
N GLU A 246 -25.51 5.68 -4.30
CA GLU A 246 -25.70 6.67 -3.23
C GLU A 246 -26.69 6.24 -2.12
N GLY A 247 -27.30 5.06 -2.24
CA GLY A 247 -28.20 4.48 -1.22
C GLY A 247 -29.56 5.18 -1.08
#